data_AF-A0A6V7KHI3-F1
#
_entry.id   AF-A0A6V7KHI3-F1
#
_cell.length_a   1.000
_cell.length_b   1.000
_cell.length_c   1.000
_cell.angle_alpha   90.00
_cell.angle_beta   90.00
_cell.angle_gamma   90.00
#
_symmetry.space_group_name_H-M   'P 1'
#
loop_
_entity.id
_entity.type
_entity.pdbx_description
1 polymer ?
#
loop_
_entity_poly.entity_id
_entity_poly.type
_entity_poly.pdbx_seq_one_letter_code
_entity_poly.pdbx_strand_id
1 'polypeptide(L)' 'MSSKSLSHPDFLIVFFDLEATGLGVTDEVIQIGAKSRDKLYNEYVIPNSPIPKKIMEMTGITMINNQMYHH' A
#
# COMPACT_ATOMS: atom_id res chain seq x y z
N MET A 1 -34.09 8.59 -31.54
CA MET A 1 -32.95 9.44 -31.12
C MET A 1 -32.24 8.71 -30.00
N SER A 2 -31.03 8.20 -30.26
CA SER A 2 -30.22 7.52 -29.24
C SER A 2 -29.45 8.59 -28.46
N SER A 3 -29.72 8.71 -27.16
CA SER A 3 -28.85 9.46 -26.26
C SER A 3 -27.52 8.71 -26.19
N LYS A 4 -26.48 9.28 -26.79
CA LYS A 4 -25.12 8.85 -26.49
C LYS A 4 -24.88 9.18 -25.02
N SER A 5 -24.94 8.18 -24.13
CA SER A 5 -24.30 8.33 -22.83
C SER A 5 -22.81 8.50 -23.11
N LEU A 6 -22.16 9.45 -22.43
CA LEU A 6 -20.70 9.51 -22.41
C LEU A 6 -20.22 8.25 -21.70
N SER A 7 -20.11 7.13 -22.42
CA SER A 7 -19.46 5.92 -21.96
C SER A 7 -18.01 6.31 -21.67
N HIS A 8 -17.72 6.52 -20.39
CA HIS A 8 -16.37 6.69 -19.89
C HIS A 8 -15.55 5.48 -20.36
N PRO A 9 -14.24 5.63 -20.65
CA PRO A 9 -13.37 4.49 -20.94
C PRO A 9 -13.59 3.36 -19.92
N ASP A 10 -13.40 2.11 -20.33
CA ASP A 10 -13.46 0.92 -19.47
C ASP A 10 -12.37 0.98 -18.38
N PHE A 11 -12.56 1.84 -17.39
CA PHE A 11 -11.63 2.02 -16.30
C PHE A 11 -11.88 0.96 -15.23
N LEU A 12 -10.79 0.34 -14.79
CA LEU A 12 -10.80 -0.57 -13.66
C LEU A 12 -10.61 0.23 -12.37
N ILE A 13 -11.59 0.21 -11.47
CA ILE A 13 -11.45 0.81 -10.15
C ILE A 13 -10.53 -0.08 -9.30
N VAL A 14 -9.48 0.52 -8.76
CA VAL A 14 -8.55 -0.12 -7.82
C VAL A 14 -8.58 0.67 -6.53
N PHE A 15 -8.95 0.01 -5.44
CA PHE A 15 -8.76 0.54 -4.10
C PHE A 15 -7.35 0.19 -3.67
N PHE A 16 -6.60 1.16 -3.15
CA PHE A 16 -5.25 0.93 -2.67
C PHE A 16 -5.00 1.70 -1.39
N ASP A 17 -4.06 1.20 -0.60
CA ASP A 17 -3.56 1.83 0.60
C ASP A 17 -2.06 1.52 0.76
N LEU A 18 -1.35 2.39 1.48
CA LEU A 18 0.09 2.28 1.68
C LEU A 18 0.43 2.41 3.16
N GLU A 19 1.28 1.49 3.64
CA GLU A 19 1.99 1.69 4.89
C GLU A 19 3.39 2.24 4.58
N ALA A 20 3.86 3.19 5.40
CA ALA A 20 5.14 3.86 5.19
C ALA A 20 5.91 4.03 6.50
N THR A 21 7.22 4.31 6.41
CA THR A 21 8.09 4.62 7.57
C THR A 21 7.77 5.96 8.25
N GLY A 22 6.80 6.72 7.72
CA GLY A 22 6.39 8.02 8.25
C GLY A 22 5.41 8.75 7.32
N LEU A 23 5.36 10.08 7.44
CA LEU A 23 4.42 10.96 6.70
C LEU A 23 5.13 11.94 5.75
N GLY A 24 6.46 11.96 5.75
CA GLY A 24 7.27 12.79 4.88
C GLY A 24 7.35 12.22 3.47
N VAL A 25 7.60 13.09 2.49
CA VAL A 25 7.76 12.69 1.08
C VAL A 25 9.02 11.86 0.80
N THR A 26 9.92 11.78 1.78
CA THR A 26 11.14 10.96 1.74
C THR A 26 11.01 9.67 2.54
N ASP A 27 9.88 9.44 3.22
CA ASP A 27 9.64 8.18 3.92
C ASP A 27 9.42 7.04 2.92
N GLU A 28 9.79 5.83 3.33
CA GLU A 28 9.79 4.66 2.46
C GLU A 28 8.48 3.89 2.61
N VAL A 29 7.93 3.39 1.50
CA VAL A 29 6.78 2.48 1.53
C VAL A 29 7.23 1.12 2.05
N ILE A 30 6.50 0.57 3.03
CA ILE A 30 6.79 -0.73 3.66
C ILE A 30 5.74 -1.80 3.36
N GLN A 31 4.55 -1.39 2.88
CA GLN A 31 3.52 -2.30 2.38
C GLN A 31 2.68 -1.63 1.28
N ILE A 32 2.29 -2.40 0.28
CA ILE A 32 1.34 -1.99 -0.76
C ILE A 32 0.15 -2.95 -0.73
N GLY A 33 -1.01 -2.43 -0.32
CA GLY A 33 -2.28 -3.14 -0.40
C GLY A 33 -3.12 -2.63 -1.57
N ALA A 34 -3.65 -3.52 -2.40
CA ALA A 34 -4.59 -3.14 -3.45
C ALA A 34 -5.65 -4.21 -3.71
N LYS A 35 -6.86 -3.76 -4.09
CA LYS A 35 -7.98 -4.63 -4.43
C LYS A 35 -8.76 -4.07 -5.60
N SER A 36 -9.12 -4.96 -6.52
CA SER A 36 -10.07 -4.68 -7.59
C SER A 36 -10.93 -5.91 -7.86
N ARG A 37 -12.25 -5.78 -7.67
CA ARG A 37 -13.20 -6.89 -7.78
C ARG A 37 -12.78 -8.07 -6.89
N ASP A 38 -12.43 -9.18 -7.50
CA ASP A 38 -12.00 -10.46 -6.93
C ASP A 38 -10.47 -10.60 -6.81
N LYS A 39 -9.70 -9.64 -7.34
CA LYS A 39 -8.24 -9.63 -7.26
C LYS A 39 -7.75 -8.85 -6.05
N LEU A 40 -6.77 -9.42 -5.36
CA LEU A 40 -6.08 -8.82 -4.22
C LEU A 40 -4.57 -8.81 -4.48
N TYR A 41 -3.93 -7.75 -4.06
CA TYR A 41 -2.48 -7.56 -4.05
C TYR A 41 -2.10 -7.08 -2.65
N ASN A 42 -1.12 -7.73 -2.04
CA ASN A 42 -0.62 -7.36 -0.72
C ASN A 42 0.85 -7.77 -0.62
N GLU A 43 1.73 -6.79 -0.79
CA GLU A 43 3.17 -7.04 -0.80
C GLU A 43 3.88 -6.15 0.21
N TYR A 44 4.92 -6.71 0.81
CA TYR A 44 5.78 -6.06 1.78
C TYR A 44 7.09 -5.65 1.12
N VAL A 45 7.57 -4.46 1.45
CA VAL A 45 8.78 -3.88 0.86
C VAL A 45 9.79 -3.61 1.97
N ILE A 46 10.97 -4.21 1.88
CA ILE A 46 12.05 -3.98 2.85
C ILE A 46 12.61 -2.56 2.63
N PRO A 47 12.48 -1.65 3.62
CA PRO A 47 13.03 -0.30 3.51
C PRO A 47 14.56 -0.34 3.66
N ASN A 48 15.23 0.69 3.15
CA ASN A 48 16.67 0.87 3.34
C ASN A 48 16.99 1.39 4.75
N SER A 49 16.05 2.13 5.35
CA SER A 49 16.19 2.71 6.68
C SER A 49 15.39 1.93 7.73
N PRO A 50 15.83 1.93 9.00
CA PRO A 50 15.05 1.34 10.09
C PRO A 50 13.67 1.97 10.23
N ILE A 51 12.64 1.15 10.44
CA ILE A 51 11.27 1.62 10.71
C ILE A 51 11.23 2.27 12.10
N PRO A 52 10.75 3.51 12.26
CA PRO A 52 10.66 4.15 13.57
C PRO A 52 9.74 3.38 14.52
N LYS A 53 10.09 3.31 15.82
CA LYS A 53 9.33 2.55 16.82
C LYS A 53 7.83 2.84 16.82
N LYS A 54 7.46 4.12 16.75
CA LYS A 54 6.05 4.54 16.71
C LYS A 54 5.31 3.98 15.49
N ILE A 55 5.96 3.90 14.33
CA ILE A 55 5.36 3.31 13.12
C ILE A 55 5.21 1.80 13.28
N MET A 56 6.22 1.12 13.84
CA MET A 56 6.12 -0.32 14.13
C MET A 56 4.94 -0.62 15.07
N GLU A 57 4.73 0.21 16.10
CA GLU A 57 3.60 0.09 17.04
C GLU A 57 2.23 0.33 16.37
N MET A 58 2.16 1.21 15.36
CA MET A 58 0.90 1.52 14.65
C MET A 58 0.56 0.50 13.57
N THR A 59 1.57 0.02 12.83
CA THR A 59 1.40 -0.85 11.66
C THR A 59 1.53 -2.34 11.98
N GLY A 60 2.15 -2.69 13.11
CA GLY A 60 2.52 -4.08 13.43
C GLY A 60 3.66 -4.63 12.58
N ILE A 61 4.24 -3.82 11.67
CA ILE A 61 5.37 -4.19 10.81
C ILE A 61 6.67 -3.88 11.55
N THR A 62 7.54 -4.88 11.67
CA THR A 62 8.86 -4.75 12.30
C THR A 62 9.97 -5.39 11.46
N MET A 63 11.20 -5.00 11.75
CA MET A 63 12.41 -5.49 11.10
C MET A 63 13.35 -6.12 12.13
N ILE A 64 13.72 -7.39 11.92
CA ILE A 64 14.72 -8.11 12.72
C ILE A 64 15.70 -8.77 11.76
N ASN A 65 17.00 -8.44 11.85
CA ASN A 65 18.06 -9.01 11.01
C ASN A 65 17.74 -8.97 9.49
N ASN A 66 17.27 -7.83 8.98
CA ASN A 66 16.84 -7.65 7.58
C ASN A 66 15.66 -8.53 7.14
N GLN A 67 14.96 -9.18 8.07
CA GLN A 67 13.71 -9.87 7.82
C GLN A 67 12.56 -9.04 8.34
N MET A 68 11.51 -8.92 7.52
CA MET A 68 10.29 -8.23 7.88
C MET A 68 9.32 -9.20 8.54
N TYR A 69 8.69 -8.76 9.63
CA TYR A 69 7.66 -9.49 10.34
C TYR A 69 6.43 -8.60 10.48
N HIS A 70 5.25 -9.20 10.36
CA HIS A 70 3.97 -8.56 10.61
C HIS A 70 3.27 -9.33 11.73
N HIS A 71 2.89 -8.65 12.81
CA HIS A 71 2.38 -9.25 14.04
C HIS A 71 0.84 -9.32 14.12
#